data_AF-A0A1S6L7S5-F1
#
_entry.id   AF-A0A1S6L7S5-F1
#
_cell.length_a   1.000
_cell.length_b   1.000
_cell.length_c   1.000
_cell.angle_alpha   90.00
_cell.angle_beta   90.00
_cell.angle_gamma   90.00
#
_symmetry.space_group_name_H-M   'P 1'
#
loop_
_entity.id
_entity.type
_entity.pdbx_description
1 polymer ?
#
loop_
_entity_poly.entity_id
_entity_poly.type
_entity_poly.pdbx_seq_one_letter_code
_entity_poly.pdbx_strand_id
1 'polypeptide(L)'
;MSLQFSLNQTFNSDLSNPSSSAFKTLSTKVVSGVNNVFAGTPGFRRSIVNSFRSGSVVTDMTLVFDKQSSVPSSSSAQAILTNNSTSLNILPGSISAGSSTTSGSAPQPTS
;
A
#
# COMPACT_ATOMS: atom_id res chain seq x y z
N MET A 1 -8.91 -1.80 1.52
CA MET A 1 -7.97 -2.92 1.28
C MET A 1 -6.59 -2.46 1.71
N SER A 2 -5.88 -3.21 2.55
CA SER A 2 -4.51 -2.90 2.92
C SER A 2 -3.56 -3.58 1.94
N LEU A 3 -2.52 -2.86 1.55
CA LEU A 3 -1.51 -3.34 0.65
C LEU A 3 -0.16 -2.97 1.23
N GLN A 4 0.72 -3.94 1.31
CA GLN A 4 2.05 -3.80 1.87
C GLN A 4 3.06 -4.41 0.91
N PHE A 5 4.18 -3.74 0.70
CA PHE A 5 5.28 -4.26 -0.10
C PHE A 5 6.58 -3.56 0.29
N SER A 6 7.70 -4.22 0.05
CA SER A 6 9.03 -3.66 0.31
C SER A 6 9.60 -3.08 -0.98
N LEU A 7 10.19 -1.89 -0.89
CA LEU A 7 10.96 -1.32 -1.98
C LEU A 7 12.43 -1.72 -1.81
N ASN A 8 13.10 -2.04 -2.93
CA ASN A 8 14.53 -2.29 -3.01
C ASN A 8 15.31 -0.96 -2.90
N GLN A 9 15.16 -0.30 -1.76
CA GLN A 9 15.75 0.98 -1.42
C GLN A 9 16.18 0.98 0.05
N THR A 10 17.25 1.73 0.34
CA THR A 10 17.70 1.93 1.71
C THR A 10 16.70 2.81 2.45
N PHE A 11 16.28 2.37 3.64
CA PHE A 11 15.42 3.17 4.49
C PHE A 11 16.17 4.40 5.01
N ASN A 12 15.65 5.58 4.67
CA ASN A 12 16.09 6.85 5.24
C ASN A 12 15.17 7.18 6.45
N SER A 13 15.76 7.62 7.56
CA SER A 13 15.01 8.11 8.73
C SER A 13 14.02 9.22 8.38
N ASP A 14 14.26 10.02 7.35
CA ASP A 14 13.30 11.03 6.87
C ASP A 14 11.97 10.40 6.40
N LEU A 15 11.97 9.13 5.97
CA LEU A 15 10.76 8.39 5.59
C LEU A 15 9.92 7.97 6.80
N SER A 16 10.43 8.13 8.01
CA SER A 16 9.61 7.99 9.23
C SER A 16 8.80 9.26 9.53
N ASN A 17 9.13 10.39 8.89
CA ASN A 17 8.47 11.67 9.10
C ASN A 17 7.57 12.03 7.91
N PRO A 18 6.23 11.94 8.04
CA PRO A 18 5.29 12.28 6.97
C PRO A 18 5.40 13.71 6.43
N SER A 19 5.94 14.63 7.25
CA SER A 19 6.13 16.03 6.87
C SER A 19 7.37 16.27 6.01
N SER A 20 8.31 15.30 5.98
CA SER A 20 9.57 15.42 5.26
C SER A 20 9.34 15.44 3.75
N SER A 21 10.26 16.10 3.04
CA SER A 21 10.25 16.09 1.57
C SER A 21 10.47 14.68 1.01
N ALA A 22 11.32 13.89 1.66
CA ALA A 22 11.60 12.51 1.26
C ALA A 22 10.35 11.63 1.33
N PHE A 23 9.58 11.71 2.44
CA PHE A 23 8.32 10.97 2.58
C PHE A 23 7.33 11.37 1.51
N LYS A 24 7.09 12.68 1.34
CA LYS A 24 6.12 13.21 0.36
C LYS A 24 6.47 12.80 -1.07
N THR A 25 7.76 12.89 -1.41
CA THR A 25 8.27 12.49 -2.74
C THR A 25 8.05 11.00 -2.98
N LEU A 26 8.45 10.15 -2.02
CA LEU A 26 8.30 8.70 -2.15
C LEU A 26 6.82 8.31 -2.17
N SER A 27 6.02 8.87 -1.28
CA SER A 27 4.57 8.66 -1.23
C SER A 27 3.91 9.02 -2.55
N THR A 28 4.28 10.15 -3.16
CA THR A 28 3.73 10.57 -4.45
C THR A 28 4.08 9.59 -5.56
N LYS A 29 5.33 9.12 -5.62
CA LYS A 29 5.76 8.10 -6.59
C LYS A 29 5.00 6.80 -6.40
N VAL A 30 4.91 6.34 -5.16
CA VAL A 30 4.20 5.11 -4.78
C VAL A 30 2.72 5.20 -5.16
N VAL A 31 2.03 6.27 -4.75
CA VAL A 31 0.61 6.49 -5.07
C VAL A 31 0.40 6.54 -6.58
N SER A 32 1.29 7.21 -7.32
CA SER A 32 1.16 7.32 -8.78
C SER A 32 1.34 5.97 -9.47
N GLY A 33 2.36 5.19 -9.07
CA GLY A 33 2.60 3.85 -9.59
C GLY A 33 1.44 2.91 -9.30
N VAL A 34 0.99 2.86 -8.04
CA VAL A 34 -0.12 1.99 -7.64
C VAL A 34 -1.45 2.44 -8.25
N ASN A 35 -1.72 3.75 -8.32
CA ASN A 35 -2.93 4.24 -9.00
C ASN A 35 -2.94 3.83 -10.48
N ASN A 36 -1.81 3.89 -11.17
CA ASN A 36 -1.74 3.47 -12.57
C ASN A 36 -2.06 1.97 -12.72
N VAL A 37 -1.48 1.13 -11.88
CA VAL A 37 -1.72 -0.32 -11.87
C VAL A 37 -3.18 -0.67 -11.56
N PHE A 38 -3.77 -0.02 -10.57
CA PHE A 38 -5.14 -0.30 -10.16
C PHE A 38 -6.19 0.52 -10.93
N ALA A 39 -5.79 1.41 -11.85
CA ALA A 39 -6.71 2.23 -12.64
C ALA A 39 -7.73 1.41 -13.45
N GLY A 40 -7.32 0.23 -13.92
CA GLY A 40 -8.20 -0.71 -14.64
C GLY A 40 -9.12 -1.54 -13.72
N THR A 41 -8.98 -1.42 -12.39
CA THR A 41 -9.75 -2.23 -11.45
C THR A 41 -11.14 -1.60 -11.20
N PRO A 42 -12.25 -2.34 -11.43
CA PRO A 42 -13.58 -1.80 -11.28
C PRO A 42 -13.88 -1.29 -9.86
N GLY A 43 -14.24 0.00 -9.76
CA GLY A 43 -14.56 0.64 -8.47
C GLY A 43 -13.33 1.05 -7.66
N PHE A 44 -12.12 0.98 -8.22
CA PHE A 44 -10.94 1.62 -7.61
C PHE A 44 -11.09 3.14 -7.64
N ARG A 45 -10.78 3.80 -6.52
CA ARG A 45 -10.85 5.26 -6.41
C ARG A 45 -9.48 5.90 -6.26
N ARG A 46 -8.72 5.43 -5.28
CA ARG A 46 -7.38 5.97 -4.99
C ARG A 46 -6.60 5.03 -4.09
N SER A 47 -5.29 5.23 -4.08
CA SER A 47 -4.37 4.66 -3.11
C SER A 47 -3.88 5.72 -2.12
N ILE A 48 -3.64 5.32 -0.88
CA ILE A 48 -3.21 6.19 0.22
C ILE A 48 -2.04 5.51 0.92
N VAL A 49 -0.87 6.15 0.96
CA VAL A 49 0.26 5.68 1.77
C VAL A 49 0.01 6.06 3.22
N ASN A 50 0.04 5.07 4.11
CA ASN A 50 -0.12 5.26 5.54
C ASN A 50 1.23 5.57 6.21
N SER A 51 2.26 4.79 5.89
CA SER A 51 3.59 4.93 6.49
C SER A 51 4.67 4.15 5.73
N PHE A 52 5.93 4.51 5.94
CA PHE A 52 7.08 3.69 5.57
C PHE A 52 7.78 3.14 6.82
N ARG A 53 8.24 1.88 6.77
CA ARG A 53 8.96 1.23 7.87
C ARG A 53 10.34 0.74 7.44
N SER A 54 11.24 0.62 8.41
CA SER A 54 12.59 0.10 8.23
C SER A 54 12.58 -1.41 7.93
N GLY A 55 13.45 -1.86 7.01
CA GLY A 55 13.50 -3.26 6.53
C GLY A 55 13.24 -3.37 5.02
N SER A 56 14.07 -2.69 4.21
CA SER A 56 13.84 -2.45 2.78
C SER A 56 12.54 -1.68 2.52
N VAL A 57 12.54 -0.40 2.91
CA VAL A 57 11.43 0.58 2.84
C VAL A 57 10.07 -0.10 2.66
N VAL A 58 9.56 -0.64 3.76
CA VAL A 58 8.26 -1.32 3.75
C VAL A 58 7.19 -0.25 3.64
N THR A 59 6.45 -0.27 2.56
CA THR A 59 5.37 0.67 2.28
C THR A 59 4.07 0.07 2.80
N ASP A 60 3.42 0.75 3.73
CA ASP A 60 2.05 0.44 4.12
C ASP A 60 1.09 1.39 3.44
N MET A 61 0.11 0.83 2.73
CA MET A 61 -0.84 1.57 1.92
C MET A 61 -2.25 1.01 2.08
N THR A 62 -3.23 1.88 1.87
CA THR A 62 -4.64 1.52 1.77
C THR A 62 -5.16 1.88 0.40
N LEU A 63 -5.74 0.88 -0.29
CA LEU A 63 -6.52 1.09 -1.50
C LEU A 63 -7.97 1.31 -1.13
N VAL A 64 -8.54 2.37 -1.68
CA VAL A 64 -9.92 2.79 -1.50
C VAL A 64 -10.72 2.41 -2.74
N PHE A 65 -11.82 1.71 -2.50
CA PHE A 65 -12.78 1.29 -3.52
C PHE A 65 -14.16 1.85 -3.19
N ASP A 66 -15.00 2.01 -4.20
CA ASP A 66 -16.37 2.53 -4.07
C ASP A 66 -17.30 1.67 -3.24
N LYS A 67 -17.14 0.35 -3.37
CA LYS A 67 -18.00 -0.64 -2.76
C LYS A 67 -17.19 -1.84 -2.32
N GLN A 68 -17.62 -2.48 -1.24
CA GLN A 68 -16.96 -3.67 -0.72
C GLN A 68 -16.91 -4.81 -1.75
N SER A 69 -17.93 -4.94 -2.60
CA SER A 69 -17.97 -5.96 -3.67
C SER A 69 -16.98 -5.69 -4.81
N SER A 70 -16.41 -4.48 -4.89
CA SER A 70 -15.37 -4.10 -5.86
C SER A 70 -13.96 -4.32 -5.33
N VAL A 71 -13.84 -4.59 -4.02
CA VAL A 71 -12.55 -4.87 -3.41
C VAL A 71 -12.05 -6.23 -3.92
N PRO A 72 -10.94 -6.29 -4.66
CA PRO A 72 -10.39 -7.55 -5.13
C PRO A 72 -9.90 -8.40 -3.96
N SER A 73 -9.78 -9.71 -4.17
CA SER A 73 -9.15 -10.59 -3.20
C SER A 73 -7.67 -10.24 -2.98
N SER A 74 -7.09 -10.65 -1.85
CA SER A 74 -5.66 -10.45 -1.56
C SER A 74 -4.77 -11.00 -2.66
N SER A 75 -5.05 -12.22 -3.13
CA SER A 75 -4.31 -12.85 -4.22
C SER A 75 -4.43 -12.08 -5.54
N SER A 76 -5.63 -11.59 -5.86
CA SER A 76 -5.84 -10.79 -7.07
C SER A 76 -5.08 -9.46 -7.02
N ALA A 77 -5.11 -8.76 -5.88
CA ALA A 77 -4.37 -7.51 -5.71
C ALA A 77 -2.85 -7.71 -5.80
N GLN A 78 -2.33 -8.79 -5.21
CA GLN A 78 -0.92 -9.18 -5.33
C GLN A 78 -0.55 -9.48 -6.79
N ALA A 79 -1.37 -10.26 -7.50
CA ALA A 79 -1.15 -10.57 -8.91
C ALA A 79 -1.18 -9.32 -9.79
N ILE A 80 -2.13 -8.40 -9.55
CA ILE A 80 -2.23 -7.12 -10.27
C ILE A 80 -0.94 -6.32 -10.10
N LEU A 81 -0.44 -6.15 -8.86
CA LEU A 81 0.79 -5.39 -8.62
C LEU A 81 2.04 -6.09 -9.16
N THR A 82 2.07 -7.42 -9.17
CA THR A 82 3.20 -8.22 -9.67
C THR A 82 3.26 -8.24 -11.19
N ASN A 83 2.10 -8.36 -11.85
CA ASN A 83 2.00 -8.47 -13.31
C ASN A 83 2.08 -7.11 -14.02
N ASN A 84 1.88 -6.01 -13.31
CA ASN A 84 2.00 -4.67 -13.89
C ASN A 84 3.34 -4.05 -13.55
N SER A 85 4.05 -3.61 -14.58
CA SER A 85 5.30 -2.87 -14.43
C SER A 85 5.03 -1.51 -13.79
N THR A 86 5.34 -1.39 -12.49
CA THR A 86 5.43 -0.09 -11.83
C THR A 86 6.81 0.51 -12.08
N SER A 87 6.93 1.84 -12.06
CA SER A 87 8.22 2.52 -11.96
C SER A 87 8.85 2.41 -10.55
N LEU A 88 8.31 1.53 -9.70
CA LEU A 88 8.73 1.30 -8.34
C LEU A 88 9.60 0.04 -8.32
N ASN A 89 10.78 0.12 -7.70
CA ASN A 89 11.66 -1.03 -7.52
C ASN A 89 11.14 -1.91 -6.38
N ILE A 90 9.97 -2.54 -6.53
CA ILE A 90 9.38 -3.41 -5.51
C ILE A 90 10.17 -4.72 -5.43
N LEU A 91 10.46 -5.18 -4.21
CA LEU A 91 11.10 -6.48 -3.99
C LEU A 91 10.10 -7.61 -4.33
N PRO A 92 10.44 -8.51 -5.26
CA PRO A 92 9.56 -9.62 -5.60
C PRO A 92 9.33 -10.51 -4.38
N GLY A 93 8.09 -10.98 -4.21
CA GLY A 93 7.70 -11.79 -3.05
C GLY A 93 7.48 -11.03 -1.74
N SER A 94 7.72 -9.71 -1.70
CA SER A 94 7.41 -8.87 -0.52
C SER A 94 5.97 -8.36 -0.48
N ILE A 95 5.22 -8.53 -1.57
CA ILE A 95 3.89 -7.97 -1.72
C ILE A 95 2.90 -8.81 -0.90
N SER A 96 2.24 -8.16 0.05
CA SER A 96 1.18 -8.73 0.87
C SER A 96 -0.05 -7.83 0.79
N ALA A 97 -1.20 -8.42 0.54
CA ALA A 97 -2.45 -7.69 0.50
C ALA A 97 -3.41 -8.28 1.53
N GLY A 98 -4.07 -7.40 2.29
CA GLY A 98 -5.02 -7.75 3.32
C GLY A 98 -6.36 -7.07 3.10
N SER A 99 -7.42 -7.70 3.56
CA SER A 99 -8.71 -7.02 3.70
C SER A 99 -8.55 -5.92 4.76
N SER A 100 -8.84 -4.66 4.40
CA SER A 100 -9.05 -3.65 5.43
C SER A 100 -10.41 -3.93 6.02
N THR A 101 -10.49 -4.78 7.04
CA THR A 101 -11.55 -4.55 8.02
C THR A 101 -11.17 -3.22 8.67
N THR A 102 -11.99 -2.19 8.50
CA THR A 102 -12.12 -1.23 9.58
C THR A 102 -12.75 -2.00 10.75
N SER A 103 -11.97 -2.88 11.40
CA SER A 103 -12.29 -3.25 12.77
C SER A 103 -12.07 -1.96 13.53
N GLY A 104 -13.17 -1.26 13.80
CA GLY A 104 -13.17 -0.30 14.88
C GLY A 104 -12.53 -0.98 16.07
N SER A 105 -11.50 -0.35 16.63
CA SER A 105 -11.14 -0.61 18.02
C SER A 105 -12.42 -0.40 18.84
N ALA A 106 -12.99 -1.48 19.33
CA ALA A 106 -13.78 -1.50 20.55
C ALA A 106 -13.12 -2.51 21.49
N PRO A 107 -13.11 -2.25 22.80
CA PRO A 107 -11.94 -2.37 23.67
C PRO A 107 -11.62 -3.80 24.13
N GLN A 108 -10.36 -3.95 24.55
CA GLN A 108 -9.82 -5.03 25.38
C GLN A 108 -10.86 -5.60 26.37
N PRO A 109 -11.13 -6.92 26.36
CA PRO A 109 -11.73 -7.57 27.51
C PRO A 109 -10.60 -7.83 28.52
N THR A 110 -10.61 -7.11 29.64
CA THR A 110 -9.99 -7.61 30.86
C THR A 110 -10.91 -8.69 31.42
N SER A 111 -10.42 -9.92 31.53
CA SER A 111 -10.89 -10.89 32.50
C SER A 111 -9.74 -11.80 32.93
#